data_AF-A0A0B1T139-F1
#
_entry.id   AF-A0A0B1T139-F1
#
_cell.length_a   1.000
_cell.length_b   1.000
_cell.length_c   1.000
_cell.angle_alpha   90.00
_cell.angle_beta   90.00
_cell.angle_gamma   90.00
#
_symmetry.space_group_name_H-M   'P 1'
#
loop_
_entity.id
_entity.type
_entity.pdbx_description
1 polymer ?
#
loop_
_entity_poly.entity_id
_entity_poly.type
_entity_poly.pdbx_seq_one_letter_code
_entity_poly.pdbx_strand_id
1 'polypeptide(L)' 'MVYHTGMQATVELHVVMDETLPLKVTHDICHPLEEKLQKLDFVERAFVHCDYECDDREQITVC' A
#
# COMPACT_ATOMS: atom_id res chain seq x y z
N MET A 1 -14.87 -25.41 -17.67
CA MET A 1 -13.58 -25.48 -16.95
C MET A 1 -13.55 -24.28 -16.03
N VAL A 2 -13.46 -24.48 -14.73
CA VAL A 2 -13.36 -23.41 -13.74
C VAL A 2 -11.97 -23.51 -13.14
N TYR A 3 -11.16 -22.47 -13.34
CA TYR A 3 -9.88 -22.33 -12.66
C TYR A 3 -10.15 -21.55 -11.38
N HIS A 4 -9.95 -22.19 -10.21
CA HIS A 4 -9.73 -21.43 -8.99
C HIS A 4 -8.22 -21.23 -8.90
N THR A 5 -7.78 -19.98 -9.02
CA THR A 5 -6.35 -19.64 -8.99
C THR A 5 -6.11 -18.82 -7.72
N GLY A 6 -5.51 -19.45 -6.72
CA GLY A 6 -4.90 -18.78 -5.55
C GLY A 6 -5.85 -18.22 -4.48
N MET A 7 -5.37 -18.22 -3.23
CA MET A 7 -5.93 -17.42 -2.14
C MET A 7 -5.60 -15.96 -2.44
N GLN A 8 -6.59 -15.14 -2.78
CA GLN A 8 -6.35 -13.71 -2.98
C GLN A 8 -5.92 -13.10 -1.64
N ALA A 9 -4.89 -12.24 -1.67
CA ALA A 9 -4.30 -11.64 -0.49
C ALA A 9 -4.80 -10.20 -0.30
N THR A 10 -5.07 -9.84 0.96
CA THR A 10 -5.22 -8.43 1.34
C THR A 10 -3.83 -7.88 1.67
N VAL A 11 -3.47 -6.76 1.05
CA VAL A 11 -2.19 -6.09 1.25
C VAL A 11 -2.42 -4.80 2.03
N GLU A 12 -1.68 -4.62 3.11
CA GLU A 12 -1.62 -3.37 3.87
C GLU A 12 -0.16 -2.90 3.86
N LEU A 13 0.08 -1.71 3.31
CA LEU A 13 1.40 -1.14 3.13
C LEU A 13 1.49 0.20 3.85
N HIS A 14 2.49 0.35 4.71
CA HIS A 14 2.84 1.61 5.35
C HIS A 14 4.07 2.20 4.68
N VAL A 15 3.96 3.43 4.20
CA VAL A 15 5.05 4.20 3.60
C VAL A 15 5.33 5.40 4.48
N VAL A 16 6.59 5.55 4.88
CA VAL A 16 7.03 6.74 5.61
C VAL A 16 7.52 7.79 4.63
N MET A 17 7.01 9.01 4.76
CA MET A 17 7.42 10.16 3.95
C MET A 17 7.83 11.32 4.85
N ASP A 18 8.65 12.22 4.32
CA ASP A 18 9.07 13.43 5.04
C ASP A 18 7.86 14.28 5.46
N GLU A 19 7.82 14.70 6.73
CA GLU A 19 6.71 15.47 7.32
C GLU A 19 6.46 16.83 6.62
N THR A 20 7.47 17.36 5.94
CA THR A 20 7.40 18.65 5.25
C THR A 20 6.89 18.53 3.82
N LEU A 21 6.68 17.31 3.31
CA LEU A 21 6.14 17.10 1.97
C LEU A 21 4.70 17.63 1.87
N PRO A 22 4.37 18.37 0.79
CA PRO A 22 3.00 18.81 0.58
C PRO A 22 2.06 17.60 0.45
N LEU A 23 0.89 17.66 1.07
CA LEU A 23 -0.15 16.63 0.99
C LEU A 23 -0.47 16.20 -0.45
N LYS A 24 -0.37 17.13 -1.40
CA LYS A 24 -0.55 16.83 -2.82
C LYS A 24 0.49 15.84 -3.33
N VAL A 25 1.75 16.00 -2.94
CA VAL A 25 2.84 15.14 -3.38
C VAL A 25 2.70 13.76 -2.76
N THR A 26 2.39 13.68 -1.47
CA THR A 26 2.17 12.39 -0.80
C THR A 26 0.98 11.65 -1.40
N HIS A 27 -0.13 12.34 -1.67
CA HIS A 27 -1.29 11.79 -2.39
C HIS A 27 -0.93 11.26 -3.78
N ASP A 28 -0.21 12.05 -4.57
CA ASP A 28 0.16 11.70 -5.95
C ASP A 28 1.15 10.52 -6.01
N ILE A 29 1.83 10.18 -4.91
CA ILE A 29 2.66 8.98 -4.78
C ILE A 29 1.84 7.78 -4.30
N CYS A 30 1.06 7.93 -3.22
CA CYS A 30 0.34 6.83 -2.58
C CYS A 30 -0.81 6.31 -3.45
N HIS A 31 -1.57 7.20 -4.10
CA HIS A 31 -2.74 6.79 -4.86
C HIS A 31 -2.39 5.89 -6.06
N PRO A 32 -1.42 6.23 -6.93
CA PRO A 32 -0.99 5.32 -7.99
C PRO A 32 -0.32 4.04 -7.48
N LEU A 33 0.28 4.06 -6.28
CA LEU A 33 0.85 2.86 -5.67
C LEU A 33 -0.24 1.88 -5.26
N GLU A 34 -1.30 2.35 -4.62
CA GLU A 34 -2.48 1.55 -4.27
C GLU A 34 -3.12 0.95 -5.52
N GLU A 35 -3.35 1.74 -6.57
CA GLU A 35 -3.90 1.25 -7.83
C GLU A 35 -3.04 0.15 -8.46
N LYS A 36 -1.71 0.28 -8.39
CA LYS A 36 -0.78 -0.73 -8.93
C LYS A 36 -0.85 -2.02 -8.14
N LEU A 37 -0.95 -1.94 -6.81
CA LEU A 37 -1.09 -3.12 -5.95
C LEU A 37 -2.42 -3.85 -6.21
N GLN A 38 -3.52 -3.11 -6.39
CA GLN A 38 -4.83 -3.70 -6.70
C GLN A 38 -4.89 -4.35 -8.10
N LYS A 39 -3.99 -3.98 -9.02
CA LYS A 39 -3.90 -4.59 -10.36
C LYS A 39 -3.15 -5.93 -10.38
N LEU A 40 -2.58 -6.36 -9.26
CA LEU A 40 -1.89 -7.64 -9.17
C LEU A 40 -2.91 -8.78 -9.07
N ASP A 41 -2.75 -9.82 -9.90
CA ASP A 41 -3.72 -10.93 -10.03
C ASP A 41 -3.99 -11.68 -8.72
N PHE A 42 -3.07 -11.59 -7.76
CA PHE A 42 -3.17 -12.25 -6.44
C PHE A 42 -3.64 -11.33 -5.31
N VAL A 43 -3.91 -10.04 -5.58
CA VAL A 43 -4.33 -9.07 -4.57
C VAL A 43 -5.84 -8.87 -4.67
N GLU A 44 -6.55 -9.19 -3.58
CA GLU A 44 -7.99 -8.92 -3.47
C GLU A 44 -8.25 -7.44 -3.21
N ARG A 45 -7.45 -6.87 -2.31
CA ARG A 45 -7.58 -5.50 -1.84
C ARG A 45 -6.24 -5.00 -1.34
N ALA A 46 -5.92 -3.75 -1.63
CA ALA A 46 -4.73 -3.09 -1.12
C ALA A 46 -5.10 -1.79 -0.39
N PHE A 47 -4.43 -1.52 0.72
CA PHE A 47 -4.49 -0.26 1.46
C PHE A 47 -3.07 0.30 1.59
N VAL A 48 -2.91 1.59 1.30
CA VAL A 48 -1.64 2.31 1.45
C VAL A 48 -1.82 3.41 2.49
N HIS A 49 -1.13 3.28 3.61
CA HIS A 49 -1.03 4.31 4.64
C HIS A 49 0.26 5.12 4.42
N CYS A 50 0.13 6.45 4.47
CA CYS A 50 1.26 7.35 4.43
C CYS A 50 1.44 7.93 5.82
N ASP A 51 2.54 7.55 6.47
CA ASP A 51 2.92 8.04 7.78
C ASP A 51 4.12 8.98 7.64
N TYR A 52 4.34 9.86 8.63
CA TYR A 52 5.53 10.72 8.69
C TYR A 52 6.57 10.21 9.70
N GLU A 53 6.21 9.17 10.46
CA GLU A 53 7.05 8.49 11.44
C GLU A 53 6.85 6.98 11.30
N CYS A 54 7.91 6.20 11.51
CA CYS A 54 7.80 4.75 11.54
C CYS A 54 7.20 4.33 12.89
N ASP A 55 5.99 3.77 12.89
CA ASP A 55 5.39 3.18 14.10
C ASP A 55 6.08 1.82 14.37
N ASP A 56 6.52 1.56 15.60
CA ASP A 56 7.21 0.32 16.03
C ASP A 56 6.26 -0.90 16.14
N ARG A 57 5.00 -0.75 15.73
CA ARG A 57 4.03 -1.84 15.71
C ARG A 57 4.36 -2.80 14.57
N GLU A 58 4.06 -4.09 14.75
CA GLU A 58 4.42 -5.25 13.90
C GLU A 58 3.86 -5.21 12.46
N GLN A 59 3.96 -4.09 11.76
CA GLN A 59 3.54 -3.86 10.39
C GLN A 59 4.77 -3.74 9.49
N ILE A 60 4.67 -4.21 8.25
CA ILE A 60 5.74 -4.08 7.26
C ILE A 60 5.74 -2.63 6.79
N THR A 61 6.53 -1.80 7.46
CA THR A 61 6.76 -0.40 7.10
C THR A 61 7.96 -0.30 6.16
N VAL A 62 7.79 0.36 5.02
CA VAL A 62 8.87 0.70 4.10
C VAL A 62 9.25 2.16 4.35
N CYS A 63 10.42 2.37 4.95
CA CYS A 63 11.03 3.69 5.15
C CYS A 63 11.79 4.16 3.89
#